data_AF-A0A3A6L699-F1
#
_entry.id   AF-A0A3A6L699-F1
#
_cell.length_a   1.000
_cell.length_b   1.000
_cell.length_c   1.000
_cell.angle_alpha   90.00
_cell.angle_beta   90.00
_cell.angle_gamma   90.00
#
_symmetry.space_group_name_H-M   'P 1'
#
loop_
_entity.id
_entity.type
_entity.pdbx_description
1 polymer ?
#
loop_
_entity_poly.entity_id
_entity_poly.type
_entity_poly.pdbx_seq_one_letter_code
_entity_poly.pdbx_strand_id
1 'polypeptide(L)'
;MTTEEKATYFEETVRKSINPKKQADYISINEKGTAAKLGDNEIERIINAAIVVEYEGARYEWQIEDGKPITIPTGMRICLKNMKKAALELGDNIEYKQHVFFPNKEQEETFSIFGIVENEEFAVAFSYNPNKEEIKYVCEDKMINGASDLYAIVRDAWMEGMKDGRKETVNTQGETNDQEYICSEMPW
;
A
#
# COMPACT_ATOMS: atom_id res chain seq x y z
N MET A 1 -5.14 10.88 -19.61
CA MET A 1 -4.25 11.87 -19.00
C MET A 1 -2.82 11.54 -19.38
N THR A 2 -2.04 12.54 -19.80
CA THR A 2 -0.58 12.39 -19.96
C THR A 2 0.08 12.19 -18.59
N THR A 3 1.33 11.75 -18.56
CA THR A 3 2.11 11.61 -17.31
C THR A 3 2.18 12.93 -16.53
N GLU A 4 2.36 14.05 -17.23
CA GLU A 4 2.44 15.38 -16.61
C GLU A 4 1.10 15.84 -16.02
N GLU A 5 -0.02 15.54 -16.69
CA GLU A 5 -1.37 15.81 -16.17
C GLU A 5 -1.65 14.96 -14.92
N LYS A 6 -1.28 13.67 -14.94
CA LYS A 6 -1.42 12.78 -13.78
C LYS A 6 -0.62 13.31 -12.58
N ALA A 7 0.63 13.71 -12.80
CA ALA A 7 1.49 14.28 -11.75
C ALA A 7 0.92 15.57 -11.15
N THR A 8 0.45 16.48 -12.01
CA THR A 8 -0.17 17.75 -11.57
C THR A 8 -1.42 17.49 -10.74
N TYR A 9 -2.29 16.59 -11.20
CA TYR A 9 -3.50 16.22 -10.47
C TYR A 9 -3.20 15.52 -9.14
N PHE A 10 -2.15 14.69 -9.09
CA PHE A 10 -1.70 14.07 -7.85
C PHE A 10 -1.24 15.11 -6.84
N GLU A 11 -0.40 16.07 -7.25
CA GLU A 11 0.06 17.15 -6.36
C GLU A 11 -1.07 18.03 -5.84
N GLU A 12 -2.09 18.31 -6.67
CA GLU A 12 -3.31 18.94 -6.17
C GLU A 12 -4.02 18.09 -5.11
N THR A 13 -4.06 16.77 -5.29
CA THR A 13 -4.67 15.84 -4.35
C THR A 13 -3.90 15.85 -3.03
N VAL A 14 -2.57 15.81 -3.06
CA VAL A 14 -1.71 15.96 -1.88
C VAL A 14 -2.01 17.26 -1.14
N ARG A 15 -2.01 18.41 -1.83
CA ARG A 15 -2.33 19.72 -1.22
C ARG A 15 -3.72 19.74 -0.57
N LYS A 16 -4.67 19.00 -1.13
CA LYS A 16 -6.02 18.86 -0.56
C LYS A 16 -6.01 17.93 0.66
N SER A 17 -5.23 16.85 0.66
CA SER A 17 -5.20 15.88 1.77
C SER A 17 -4.47 16.40 3.00
N ILE A 18 -3.37 17.15 2.82
CA ILE A 18 -2.63 17.76 3.93
C ILE A 18 -3.35 18.95 4.58
N ASN A 19 -4.47 19.40 4.01
CA ASN A 19 -5.21 20.53 4.55
C ASN A 19 -5.96 20.10 5.82
N PRO A 20 -5.76 20.77 6.98
CA PRO A 20 -6.41 20.41 8.25
C PRO A 20 -7.94 20.46 8.21
N LYS A 21 -8.52 21.25 7.29
CA LYS A 21 -9.98 21.35 7.13
C LYS A 21 -10.59 20.24 6.28
N LYS A 22 -9.78 19.26 5.85
CA LYS A 22 -10.19 18.19 4.95
C LYS A 22 -9.94 16.84 5.59
N GLN A 23 -11.01 16.05 5.64
CA GLN A 23 -11.01 14.63 5.99
C GLN A 23 -10.42 13.83 4.83
N ALA A 24 -9.11 13.74 4.80
CA ALA A 24 -8.38 12.85 3.92
C ALA A 24 -7.05 12.51 4.58
N ASP A 25 -6.69 11.24 4.47
CA ASP A 25 -5.43 10.75 4.98
C ASP A 25 -4.36 10.93 3.93
N TYR A 26 -3.15 11.18 4.41
CA TYR A 26 -1.97 11.31 3.61
C TYR A 26 -0.86 10.48 4.24
N ILE A 27 -0.22 9.63 3.44
CA ILE A 27 0.92 8.80 3.86
C ILE A 27 2.07 9.13 2.91
N SER A 28 3.26 9.33 3.45
CA SER A 28 4.48 9.60 2.70
C SER A 28 5.62 8.78 3.28
N ILE A 29 6.23 7.94 2.45
CA ILE A 29 7.40 7.14 2.78
C ILE A 29 8.42 7.40 1.68
N ASN A 30 9.55 8.02 2.00
CA ASN A 30 10.63 8.29 1.05
C ASN A 30 11.98 8.46 1.77
N GLU A 31 13.04 8.69 1.00
CA GLU A 31 14.41 8.89 1.51
C GLU A 31 14.55 10.00 2.56
N LYS A 32 13.65 11.00 2.55
CA LYS A 32 13.67 12.13 3.50
C LYS A 32 12.96 11.82 4.81
N GLY A 33 12.22 10.71 4.86
CA GLY A 33 11.53 10.24 6.06
C GLY A 33 10.13 9.72 5.80
N THR A 34 9.46 9.42 6.91
CA THR A 34 8.15 8.74 6.94
C THR A 34 7.16 9.59 7.74
N ALA A 35 6.06 9.97 7.11
CA ALA A 35 5.06 10.83 7.72
C ALA A 35 3.64 10.44 7.32
N ALA A 36 2.69 10.61 8.23
CA ALA A 36 1.28 10.39 7.99
C ALA A 36 0.42 11.49 8.64
N LYS A 37 -0.60 11.94 7.92
CA LYS A 37 -1.77 12.64 8.49
C LYS A 37 -2.94 11.68 8.41
N LEU A 38 -3.50 11.33 9.55
CA LEU A 38 -4.64 10.41 9.66
C LEU A 38 -5.81 11.18 10.27
N GLY A 39 -6.96 11.18 9.59
CA GLY A 39 -8.15 11.94 10.00
C GLY A 39 -7.93 13.45 9.96
N ASP A 40 -8.34 14.12 11.04
CA ASP A 40 -8.26 15.57 11.22
C ASP A 40 -6.97 16.01 11.94
N ASN A 41 -6.03 15.08 12.17
CA ASN A 41 -4.75 15.36 12.84
C ASN A 41 -3.77 16.17 12.00
N GLU A 42 -2.75 16.66 12.67
CA GLU A 42 -1.54 17.17 12.04
C GLU A 42 -0.71 16.03 11.41
N ILE A 43 0.26 16.40 10.59
CA ILE A 43 1.20 15.43 10.02
C ILE A 43 2.17 14.97 11.12
N GLU A 44 2.15 13.68 11.39
CA GLU A 44 2.99 13.02 12.39
C GLU A 44 3.95 12.02 11.75
N ARG A 45 4.92 11.56 12.54
CA ARG A 45 5.82 10.48 12.14
C ARG A 45 5.07 9.14 12.18
N ILE A 46 5.33 8.29 11.19
CA ILE A 46 4.87 6.89 11.22
C ILE A 46 5.68 6.12 12.26
N ILE A 47 4.98 5.48 13.21
CA ILE A 47 5.58 4.54 14.18
C ILE A 47 5.70 3.17 13.53
N ASN A 48 4.58 2.62 13.06
CA ASN A 48 4.59 1.31 12.44
C ASN A 48 3.84 1.33 11.10
N ALA A 49 4.32 0.54 10.14
CA ALA A 49 3.62 0.33 8.90
C ALA A 49 3.94 -1.04 8.30
N ALA A 50 2.95 -1.61 7.63
CA ALA A 50 3.12 -2.72 6.70
C ALA A 50 2.21 -2.44 5.51
N ILE A 51 2.79 -2.12 4.36
CA ILE A 51 2.04 -1.77 3.15
C ILE A 51 2.57 -2.59 2.00
N VAL A 52 1.66 -3.17 1.23
CA VAL A 52 1.98 -3.86 -0.01
C VAL A 52 1.14 -3.34 -1.15
N VAL A 53 1.84 -3.11 -2.25
CA VAL A 53 1.29 -2.71 -3.52
C VAL A 53 1.70 -3.72 -4.57
N GLU A 54 0.72 -4.19 -5.33
CA GLU A 54 0.96 -4.86 -6.59
C GLU A 54 0.59 -3.91 -7.71
N TYR A 55 1.52 -3.66 -8.61
CA TYR A 55 1.34 -2.77 -9.74
C TYR A 55 2.05 -3.36 -10.96
N GLU A 56 1.31 -3.56 -12.05
CA GLU A 56 1.84 -4.13 -13.31
C GLU A 56 2.61 -5.45 -13.13
N GLY A 57 2.16 -6.30 -12.20
CA GLY A 57 2.81 -7.58 -11.87
C GLY A 57 4.07 -7.47 -11.01
N ALA A 58 4.51 -6.27 -10.65
CA ALA A 58 5.55 -6.05 -9.65
C ALA A 58 4.92 -5.88 -8.26
N ARG A 59 5.61 -6.41 -7.24
CA ARG A 59 5.19 -6.32 -5.84
C ARG A 59 6.17 -5.47 -5.05
N TYR A 60 5.64 -4.50 -4.31
CA TYR A 60 6.42 -3.57 -3.49
C TYR A 60 5.94 -3.66 -2.05
N GLU A 61 6.88 -3.81 -1.10
CA GLU A 61 6.57 -3.97 0.31
C GLU A 61 7.32 -2.95 1.17
N TRP A 62 6.57 -2.14 1.92
CA TRP A 62 7.10 -1.21 2.92
C TRP A 62 6.81 -1.73 4.32
N GLN A 63 7.85 -1.77 5.14
CA GLN A 63 7.75 -2.13 6.54
C GLN A 63 8.50 -1.10 7.39
N ILE A 64 7.83 -0.61 8.41
CA ILE A 64 8.38 0.31 9.42
C ILE A 64 8.01 -0.28 10.78
N GLU A 65 8.98 -0.37 11.68
CA GLU A 65 8.79 -0.84 13.05
C GLU A 65 9.48 0.13 14.03
N ASP A 66 8.76 0.58 15.06
CA ASP A 66 9.25 1.53 16.07
C ASP A 66 9.86 2.80 15.45
N GLY A 67 9.24 3.26 14.36
CA GLY A 67 9.61 4.40 13.53
C GLY A 67 10.86 4.16 12.66
N LYS A 68 11.40 2.95 12.63
CA LYS A 68 12.59 2.59 11.86
C LYS A 68 12.17 1.83 10.60
N PRO A 69 12.68 2.23 9.42
CA PRO A 69 12.39 1.50 8.20
C PRO A 69 13.09 0.13 8.22
N ILE A 70 12.32 -0.92 7.99
CA ILE A 70 12.80 -2.28 7.74
C ILE A 70 12.93 -2.50 6.24
N THR A 71 11.91 -2.14 5.46
CA THR A 71 11.95 -2.14 3.99
C THR A 71 11.35 -0.86 3.40
N ILE A 72 12.06 -0.24 2.45
CA ILE A 72 11.57 0.86 1.61
C ILE A 72 12.13 0.64 0.20
N PRO A 73 11.45 -0.14 -0.66
CA PRO A 73 11.95 -0.46 -1.99
C PRO A 73 12.01 0.78 -2.91
N THR A 74 11.09 1.72 -2.73
CA THR A 74 11.07 3.03 -3.39
C THR A 74 10.19 4.02 -2.62
N GLY A 75 10.25 5.29 -2.96
CA GLY A 75 9.35 6.32 -2.48
C GLY A 75 7.88 6.04 -2.83
N MET A 76 7.01 6.37 -1.89
CA MET A 76 5.56 6.22 -2.01
C MET A 76 4.84 7.39 -1.36
N ARG A 77 3.79 7.87 -2.01
CA ARG A 77 2.81 8.78 -1.41
C ARG A 77 1.40 8.28 -1.66
N ILE A 78 0.57 8.24 -0.62
CA ILE A 78 -0.82 7.80 -0.69
C ILE A 78 -1.71 8.94 -0.21
N CYS A 79 -2.79 9.20 -0.93
CA CYS A 79 -3.91 10.04 -0.47
C CYS A 79 -5.16 9.18 -0.40
N LEU A 80 -5.80 9.07 0.77
CA LEU A 80 -7.06 8.33 0.95
C LEU A 80 -8.18 9.30 1.30
N LYS A 81 -9.20 9.41 0.45
CA LYS A 81 -10.34 10.30 0.66
C LYS A 81 -11.62 9.51 0.89
N ASN A 82 -12.10 9.53 2.14
CA ASN A 82 -13.45 9.11 2.55
C ASN A 82 -13.89 7.74 1.99
N MET A 83 -13.00 6.74 2.02
CA MET A 83 -13.24 5.36 1.55
C MET A 83 -13.71 5.21 0.09
N LYS A 84 -13.73 6.30 -0.69
CA LYS A 84 -14.34 6.32 -2.03
C LYS A 84 -13.33 6.58 -3.12
N LYS A 85 -12.25 7.29 -2.80
CA LYS A 85 -11.20 7.63 -3.76
C LYS A 85 -9.85 7.59 -3.09
N ALA A 86 -8.86 7.19 -3.85
CA ALA A 86 -7.48 7.22 -3.46
C ALA A 86 -6.60 7.57 -4.65
N ALA A 87 -5.43 8.09 -4.31
CA ALA A 87 -4.37 8.37 -5.26
C ALA A 87 -3.07 7.83 -4.68
N LEU A 88 -2.25 7.23 -5.52
CA LEU A 88 -0.96 6.68 -5.18
C LEU A 88 0.08 7.22 -6.16
N GLU A 89 1.23 7.62 -5.61
CA GLU A 89 2.45 7.83 -6.36
C GLU A 89 3.49 6.80 -5.92
N LEU A 90 4.16 6.16 -6.88
CA LEU A 90 5.27 5.24 -6.67
C LEU A 90 6.51 5.74 -7.42
N GLY A 91 7.67 5.69 -6.77
CA GLY A 91 8.96 6.00 -7.37
C GLY A 91 9.65 7.20 -6.74
N ASP A 92 10.99 7.14 -6.70
CA ASP A 92 11.84 8.25 -6.25
C ASP A 92 12.27 9.18 -7.40
N ASN A 93 12.45 8.61 -8.60
CA ASN A 93 12.87 9.39 -9.77
C ASN A 93 11.68 10.11 -10.39
N ILE A 94 11.70 11.45 -10.35
CA ILE A 94 10.66 12.35 -10.85
C ILE A 94 10.22 12.02 -12.29
N GLU A 95 11.14 11.59 -13.16
CA GLU A 95 10.83 11.28 -14.56
C GLU A 95 10.08 9.95 -14.75
N TYR A 96 10.18 9.04 -13.76
CA TYR A 96 9.61 7.69 -13.83
C TYR A 96 8.55 7.42 -12.76
N LYS A 97 8.07 8.46 -12.08
CA LYS A 97 7.02 8.33 -11.08
C LYS A 97 5.72 7.82 -11.70
N GLN A 98 5.20 6.76 -11.12
CA GLN A 98 3.92 6.18 -11.49
C GLN A 98 2.82 6.82 -10.65
N HIS A 99 1.70 7.13 -11.31
CA HIS A 99 0.54 7.76 -10.67
C HIS A 99 -0.69 6.93 -10.94
N VAL A 100 -1.26 6.40 -9.85
CA VAL A 100 -2.38 5.49 -9.85
C VAL A 100 -3.55 6.13 -9.11
N PHE A 101 -4.75 6.05 -9.66
CA PHE A 101 -5.95 6.65 -9.07
C PHE A 101 -7.02 5.58 -8.98
N PHE A 102 -7.68 5.42 -7.84
CA PHE A 102 -8.69 4.37 -7.68
C PHE A 102 -9.88 4.81 -6.83
N PRO A 103 -11.09 4.29 -7.13
CA PRO A 103 -11.41 3.44 -8.28
C PRO A 103 -11.33 4.27 -9.58
N ASN A 104 -10.63 3.76 -10.59
CA ASN A 104 -10.58 4.33 -11.94
C ASN A 104 -10.79 3.21 -12.95
N LYS A 105 -11.96 3.21 -13.59
CA LYS A 105 -12.36 2.15 -14.53
C LYS A 105 -11.64 2.21 -15.87
N GLU A 106 -10.99 3.34 -16.15
CA GLU A 106 -10.19 3.54 -17.37
C GLU A 106 -8.73 3.10 -17.18
N GLN A 107 -8.37 2.63 -15.98
CA GLN A 107 -7.03 2.12 -15.71
C GLN A 107 -6.93 0.68 -16.22
N GLU A 108 -6.03 0.44 -17.18
CA GLU A 108 -5.79 -0.89 -17.76
C GLU A 108 -4.80 -1.70 -16.90
N GLU A 109 -3.95 -1.01 -16.14
CA GLU A 109 -2.90 -1.62 -15.34
C GLU A 109 -3.47 -2.34 -14.11
N THR A 110 -3.02 -3.59 -13.89
CA THR A 110 -3.37 -4.35 -12.70
C THR A 110 -2.80 -3.69 -11.45
N PHE A 111 -3.67 -3.35 -10.51
CA PHE A 111 -3.28 -2.68 -9.28
C PHE A 111 -4.06 -3.22 -8.07
N SER A 112 -3.34 -3.60 -7.02
CA SER A 112 -3.91 -3.91 -5.72
C SER A 112 -3.08 -3.25 -4.61
N ILE A 113 -3.72 -2.90 -3.50
CA ILE A 113 -3.02 -2.39 -2.33
C ILE A 113 -3.66 -2.91 -1.07
N PHE A 114 -2.83 -3.27 -0.11
CA PHE A 114 -3.22 -3.57 1.26
C PHE A 114 -2.21 -2.90 2.17
N GLY A 115 -2.64 -2.25 3.23
CA GLY A 115 -1.70 -1.70 4.18
C GLY A 115 -2.30 -1.29 5.49
N ILE A 116 -1.42 -1.13 6.46
CA ILE A 116 -1.70 -0.54 7.75
C ILE A 116 -0.61 0.46 8.10
N VAL A 117 -1.02 1.58 8.68
CA VAL A 117 -0.13 2.65 9.16
C VAL A 117 -0.58 3.07 10.55
N GLU A 118 0.37 3.17 11.47
CA GLU A 118 0.20 3.62 12.84
C GLU A 118 1.08 4.83 13.11
N ASN A 119 0.49 5.90 13.65
CA ASN A 119 1.20 7.05 14.25
C ASN A 119 0.98 7.07 15.77
N GLU A 120 1.21 8.19 16.45
CA GLU A 120 1.08 8.27 17.92
C GLU A 120 -0.37 8.13 18.39
N GLU A 121 -1.34 8.60 17.60
CA GLU A 121 -2.74 8.70 18.01
C GLU A 121 -3.66 7.66 17.35
N PHE A 122 -3.34 7.22 16.13
CA PHE A 122 -4.22 6.42 15.29
C PHE A 122 -3.51 5.24 14.64
N ALA A 123 -4.31 4.24 14.25
CA ALA A 123 -3.93 3.24 13.27
C ALA A 123 -5.00 3.13 12.17
N VAL A 124 -4.56 3.11 10.92
CA VAL A 124 -5.44 3.03 9.76
C VAL A 124 -5.04 1.84 8.91
N ALA A 125 -5.98 0.90 8.73
CA ALA A 125 -5.87 -0.20 7.78
C ALA A 125 -6.71 0.11 6.53
N PHE A 126 -6.16 -0.18 5.35
CA PHE A 126 -6.84 0.04 4.08
C PHE A 126 -6.52 -1.08 3.09
N SER A 127 -7.45 -1.35 2.19
CA SER A 127 -7.21 -2.25 1.08
C SER A 127 -8.04 -1.88 -0.13
N TYR A 128 -7.49 -2.05 -1.32
CA TYR A 128 -8.22 -2.00 -2.57
C TYR A 128 -7.89 -3.23 -3.41
N ASN A 129 -8.94 -3.87 -3.91
CA ASN A 129 -8.84 -4.97 -4.84
C ASN A 129 -9.63 -4.63 -6.12
N PRO A 130 -9.01 -4.70 -7.29
CA PRO A 130 -9.62 -4.25 -8.54
C PRO A 130 -10.86 -5.09 -8.89
N ASN A 131 -10.88 -6.38 -8.52
CA ASN A 131 -12.02 -7.27 -8.77
C ASN A 131 -13.27 -6.90 -7.96
N LYS A 132 -13.09 -6.22 -6.82
CA LYS A 132 -14.20 -5.80 -5.94
C LYS A 132 -14.59 -4.35 -6.16
N GLU A 133 -13.76 -3.57 -6.87
CA GLU A 133 -13.91 -2.13 -7.08
C GLU A 133 -14.18 -1.31 -5.79
N GLU A 134 -13.82 -1.85 -4.63
CA GLU A 134 -14.15 -1.28 -3.32
C GLU A 134 -12.87 -1.03 -2.53
N ILE A 135 -12.78 0.16 -1.93
CA ILE A 135 -11.75 0.49 -0.95
C ILE A 135 -12.31 0.14 0.42
N LYS A 136 -11.69 -0.82 1.10
CA LYS A 136 -11.93 -1.07 2.52
C LYS A 136 -11.01 -0.21 3.34
N TYR A 137 -11.53 0.25 4.48
CA TYR A 137 -10.83 1.19 5.34
C TYR A 137 -11.35 1.03 6.78
N VAL A 138 -10.43 0.96 7.74
CA VAL A 138 -10.72 0.90 9.17
C VAL A 138 -9.74 1.83 9.88
N CYS A 139 -10.25 2.62 10.81
CA CYS A 139 -9.45 3.50 11.66
C CYS A 139 -9.69 3.13 13.13
N GLU A 140 -8.61 3.02 13.88
CA GLU A 140 -8.57 2.83 15.32
C GLU A 140 -7.96 4.08 15.97
N ASP A 141 -8.67 4.64 16.95
CA ASP A 141 -8.18 5.69 17.84
C ASP A 141 -7.56 5.06 19.09
N LYS A 142 -6.29 5.36 19.39
CA LYS A 142 -5.48 4.66 20.41
C LYS A 142 -5.63 5.19 21.84
N MET A 143 -6.66 6.02 22.09
CA MET A 143 -7.08 6.73 23.33
C MET A 143 -6.59 6.31 24.73
N ILE A 144 -6.08 5.08 24.98
CA ILE A 144 -5.76 4.61 26.34
C ILE A 144 -4.38 3.93 26.46
N ASN A 145 -3.90 3.19 25.46
CA ASN A 145 -2.71 2.32 25.63
C ASN A 145 -1.53 2.63 24.70
N GLY A 146 -1.67 3.57 23.75
CA GLY A 146 -0.59 3.96 22.83
C GLY A 146 -0.15 2.91 21.81
N ALA A 147 -0.53 1.64 21.98
CA ALA A 147 -0.34 0.56 21.02
C ALA A 147 -1.67 0.23 20.33
N SER A 148 -1.64 0.01 19.01
CA SER A 148 -2.80 -0.36 18.20
C SER A 148 -3.03 -1.88 18.19
N ASP A 149 -4.24 -2.30 18.58
CA ASP A 149 -4.68 -3.69 18.43
C ASP A 149 -4.86 -4.04 16.95
N LEU A 150 -5.34 -3.09 16.13
CA LEU A 150 -5.48 -3.26 14.68
C LEU A 150 -4.13 -3.54 14.02
N TYR A 151 -3.08 -2.81 14.41
CA TYR A 151 -1.72 -3.05 13.92
C TYR A 151 -1.20 -4.41 14.34
N ALA A 152 -1.37 -4.79 15.61
CA ALA A 152 -0.95 -6.10 16.11
C ALA A 152 -1.62 -7.24 15.33
N ILE A 153 -2.94 -7.19 15.13
CA ILE A 153 -3.70 -8.22 14.40
C ILE A 153 -3.22 -8.33 12.94
N VAL A 154 -3.10 -7.20 12.25
CA VAL A 154 -2.68 -7.20 10.83
C VAL A 154 -1.25 -7.69 10.68
N ARG A 155 -0.33 -7.24 11.55
CA ARG A 155 1.06 -7.68 11.56
C ARG A 155 1.15 -9.18 11.83
N ASP A 156 0.42 -9.71 12.80
CA ASP A 156 0.49 -11.13 13.12
C ASP A 156 -0.04 -11.99 11.96
N ALA A 157 -1.15 -11.57 11.32
CA ALA A 157 -1.66 -12.20 10.11
C ALA A 157 -0.66 -12.12 8.93
N TRP A 158 0.02 -10.98 8.77
CA TRP A 158 1.08 -10.77 7.78
C TRP A 158 2.23 -11.76 7.97
N MET A 159 2.73 -11.85 9.20
CA MET A 159 3.86 -12.70 9.58
C MET A 159 3.53 -14.20 9.50
N GLU A 160 2.29 -14.59 9.79
CA GLU A 160 1.82 -15.96 9.56
C GLU A 160 1.83 -16.32 8.07
N GLY A 161 1.41 -15.41 7.21
CA GLY A 161 1.47 -15.60 5.75
C GLY A 161 2.89 -15.81 5.22
N MET A 162 3.88 -15.13 5.80
CA MET A 162 5.30 -15.33 5.46
C MET A 162 5.83 -16.70 5.91
N LYS A 163 5.35 -17.24 7.03
CA LYS A 163 5.77 -18.54 7.57
C LYS A 163 5.10 -19.73 6.88
N ASP A 164 3.86 -19.58 6.43
CA ASP A 164 3.09 -20.65 5.76
C ASP A 164 3.60 -20.96 4.34
N GLY A 165 4.59 -20.20 3.84
CA GLY A 165 5.25 -20.51 2.56
C GLY A 165 4.30 -20.57 1.38
N ARG A 166 3.12 -19.92 1.46
CA ARG A 166 2.21 -19.76 0.33
C ARG A 166 2.91 -18.91 -0.72
N LYS A 167 3.69 -19.59 -1.55
CA LYS A 167 4.01 -19.13 -2.90
C LYS A 167 2.65 -18.80 -3.50
N GLU A 168 2.39 -17.53 -3.76
CA GLU A 168 1.31 -17.14 -4.64
C GLU A 168 1.51 -17.94 -5.93
N THR A 169 0.72 -19.00 -6.11
CA THR A 169 0.52 -19.60 -7.41
C THR A 169 -0.17 -18.53 -8.22
N VAL A 170 0.63 -17.75 -8.94
CA VAL A 170 0.17 -17.00 -10.10
C VAL A 170 -0.44 -18.06 -11.02
N ASN A 171 -1.77 -18.16 -11.00
CA ASN A 171 -2.50 -18.97 -11.96
C ASN A 171 -2.41 -18.25 -13.31
N THR A 172 -1.26 -18.37 -13.98
CA THR A 172 -1.19 -18.28 -15.44
C THR A 172 -1.73 -19.59 -16.01
N GLN A 173 -3.04 -19.77 -15.94
CA GLN A 173 -3.74 -20.72 -16.80
C GLN A 173 -4.54 -19.95 -17.85
N GLY A 174 -3.77 -19.39 -18.79
CA GLY A 174 -4.15 -19.37 -20.20
C GLY A 174 -3.39 -20.49 -20.89
N GLU A 175 -4.12 -21.55 -21.22
CA GLU A 175 -3.88 -22.54 -22.29
C GLU A 175 -2.44 -22.67 -22.86
N THR A 176 -1.76 -23.79 -22.60
CA THR A 176 -1.58 -24.90 -23.57
C THR A 176 -0.38 -25.80 -23.25
N ASN A 177 -0.64 -27.09 -23.47
CA ASN A 177 0.28 -28.19 -23.79
C ASN A 177 1.08 -28.87 -22.67
N ASP A 178 0.51 -30.01 -22.28
CA ASP A 178 1.18 -31.22 -21.83
C ASP A 178 2.56 -31.42 -22.47
N GLN A 179 3.62 -31.33 -21.67
CA GLN A 179 4.78 -32.19 -21.79
C GLN A 179 5.28 -32.54 -20.38
N GLU A 180 4.93 -33.74 -19.94
CA GLU A 180 5.59 -34.42 -18.83
C GLU A 180 7.09 -34.52 -19.11
N TYR A 181 7.91 -33.83 -18.32
CA TYR A 181 9.31 -34.20 -18.14
C TYR A 181 9.45 -34.93 -16.81
N ILE A 182 9.37 -36.26 -16.90
CA ILE A 182 9.79 -37.18 -15.85
C ILE A 182 11.30 -37.03 -15.69
N CYS A 183 11.75 -36.35 -14.64
CA CYS A 183 13.13 -36.45 -14.21
C CYS A 183 13.25 -37.66 -13.29
N SER A 184 13.71 -38.76 -13.86
CA SER A 184 14.11 -39.97 -13.17
C SER A 184 15.29 -39.69 -12.25
N GLU A 185 15.09 -39.71 -10.94
CA GLU A 185 16.18 -39.91 -10.00
C GLU A 185 16.36 -41.40 -9.75
N MET A 186 17.58 -41.86 -9.99
CA MET A 186 18.09 -43.19 -9.75
C MET A 186 19.52 -43.03 -9.19
N PRO A 187 20.06 -44.01 -8.47
CA PRO A 187 19.97 -44.09 -7.02
C PRO A 187 21.35 -44.05 -6.34
N TRP A 188 21.38 -43.66 -5.05
CA TRP A 188 22.04 -44.36 -3.94
C TRP A 188 21.35 -43.95 -2.63
#